data_AF-A0A538DWZ1-F1
#
_entry.id   AF-A0A538DWZ1-F1
#
_cell.length_a   1.000
_cell.length_b   1.000
_cell.length_c   1.000
_cell.angle_alpha   90.00
_cell.angle_beta   90.00
_cell.angle_gamma   90.00
#
_symmetry.space_group_name_H-M   'P 1'
#
loop_
_entity.id
_entity.type
_entity.pdbx_description
1 polymer ?
#
loop_
_entity_poly.entity_id
_entity_poly.type
_entity_poly.pdbx_seq_one_letter_code
_entity_poly.pdbx_strand_id
1 'polypeptide(L)'
;MPESSIVGRRVRRVPMLSGSRVVLVPAGDDDLLIRPPHPPEQIVDAGAAVRDALRFPLSGEALDTIAPSRGRATIVVEPRALPVPGAQLDPRPEALAATVDELARCGVPDSRQTILVAGGLGQRLGQRELERLLPPPEARAFRGRVLVHDADEPALVPIGDWNGSTVRIHPAMTDADLVVVVGAAETVLHGGPGTLLAACDAATVRRAAGIDSLVEASGAPEWDLALRVERALARRVAVIGVSLVLDLPRLTGPFRGYPDERASLERVVRSPLRRAFSLLPAGARADVLTRQARRLTATAAYAGIPSGAHAEALLRGVELRGTRLAEPVDTLVVGVPWMSPHAPRERVNPVTVAALTLGLALRLRRDAFPVRPDGTLVLLHPLTRSFHGAAQAPYAAMFHALRGSRDEGELVEAERAAHADEAGLAAYRAGRACHPLLPYADWAGCRPSERSDSCLPAESAARSRWRTASREDRPESGSCWRRPMRR
;
A
#
# COMPACT_ATOMS: atom_id res chain seq x y z
N MET A 1 -4.81 0.35 37.52
CA MET A 1 -5.98 1.19 37.18
C MET A 1 -5.50 2.27 36.23
N PRO A 2 -5.72 2.17 34.91
CA PRO A 2 -5.53 3.31 34.03
C PRO A 2 -6.83 4.11 34.00
N GLU A 3 -6.72 5.40 34.30
CA GLU A 3 -7.83 6.34 34.36
C GLU A 3 -8.46 6.53 32.98
N SER A 4 -9.67 5.99 32.88
CA SER A 4 -10.74 6.43 32.00
C SER A 4 -10.94 7.94 32.15
N SER A 5 -10.53 8.74 31.17
CA SER A 5 -11.00 10.13 31.04
C SER A 5 -11.12 10.58 29.59
N ILE A 6 -11.91 9.85 28.78
CA ILE A 6 -12.51 10.43 27.58
C ILE A 6 -13.72 11.26 28.03
N VAL A 7 -13.48 12.41 28.64
CA VAL A 7 -14.49 13.47 28.77
C VAL A 7 -14.03 14.66 27.95
N GLY A 8 -14.05 14.48 26.62
CA GLY A 8 -13.78 15.52 25.63
C GLY A 8 -15.07 15.96 24.94
N ARG A 9 -15.57 17.15 25.24
CA ARG A 9 -16.78 17.75 24.65
C ARG A 9 -16.73 17.75 23.10
N ARG A 10 -17.55 16.87 22.50
CA ARG A 10 -18.14 16.71 21.14
C ARG A 10 -17.36 17.24 19.92
N VAL A 11 -16.77 16.35 19.13
CA VAL A 11 -16.48 16.60 17.71
C VAL A 11 -17.75 16.26 16.91
N ARG A 12 -18.64 17.24 16.69
CA ARG A 12 -19.89 16.99 15.92
C ARG A 12 -19.67 16.74 14.41
N ARG A 13 -18.46 17.00 13.90
CA ARG A 13 -18.14 16.91 12.46
C ARG A 13 -16.68 16.49 12.27
N VAL A 14 -16.48 15.30 11.74
CA VAL A 14 -15.16 14.73 11.45
C VAL A 14 -14.80 15.00 9.99
N PRO A 15 -13.69 15.70 9.69
CA PRO A 15 -13.20 15.84 8.33
C PRO A 15 -12.63 14.50 7.82
N MET A 16 -13.18 13.99 6.74
CA MET A 16 -12.74 12.75 6.10
C MET A 16 -12.49 12.97 4.60
N LEU A 17 -11.53 12.23 4.05
CA LEU A 17 -11.27 12.25 2.61
C LEU A 17 -12.37 11.49 1.86
N SER A 18 -12.80 12.06 0.73
CA SER A 18 -13.63 11.40 -0.26
C SER A 18 -13.07 11.67 -1.65
N GLY A 19 -12.12 10.83 -2.05
CA GLY A 19 -11.24 11.10 -3.17
C GLY A 19 -10.48 12.40 -2.92
N SER A 20 -10.58 13.36 -3.84
CA SER A 20 -9.97 14.69 -3.70
C SER A 20 -10.81 15.71 -2.92
N ARG A 21 -11.91 15.28 -2.27
CA ARG A 21 -12.75 16.16 -1.44
C ARG A 21 -12.49 15.91 0.04
N VAL A 22 -12.73 16.94 0.85
CA VAL A 22 -12.82 16.82 2.31
C VAL A 22 -14.28 16.97 2.70
N VAL A 23 -14.88 15.90 3.21
CA VAL A 23 -16.28 15.84 3.65
C VAL A 23 -16.34 15.93 5.17
N LEU A 24 -17.33 16.64 5.70
CA LEU A 24 -17.57 16.69 7.14
C LEU A 24 -18.65 15.68 7.50
N VAL A 25 -18.23 14.58 8.12
CA VAL A 25 -19.12 13.50 8.56
C VAL A 25 -19.67 13.85 9.95
N PRO A 26 -20.99 13.91 10.15
CA PRO A 26 -21.55 14.10 11.47
C PRO A 26 -21.23 12.88 12.34
N ALA A 27 -20.78 13.11 13.57
CA ALA A 27 -20.59 12.05 14.56
C ALA A 27 -21.56 12.30 15.73
N GLY A 28 -22.32 11.28 16.09
CA GLY A 28 -23.17 11.18 17.26
C GLY A 28 -22.37 11.05 18.56
N ASP A 29 -23.08 10.96 19.68
CA ASP A 29 -22.43 10.83 20.99
C ASP A 29 -21.89 9.41 21.23
N ASP A 30 -22.47 8.40 20.59
CA ASP A 30 -22.07 6.97 20.67
C ASP A 30 -21.11 6.55 19.55
N ASP A 31 -20.77 7.46 18.62
CA ASP A 31 -19.89 7.15 17.49
C ASP A 31 -18.41 7.15 17.93
N LEU A 32 -17.70 6.07 17.59
CA LEU A 32 -16.26 5.96 17.83
C LEU A 32 -15.46 6.60 16.69
N LEU A 33 -14.63 7.58 17.01
CA LEU A 33 -13.62 8.09 16.09
C LEU A 33 -12.30 7.33 16.28
N ILE A 34 -12.00 6.43 15.34
CA ILE A 34 -10.70 5.74 15.27
C ILE A 34 -9.65 6.76 14.81
N ARG A 35 -8.78 7.18 15.73
CA ARG A 35 -7.70 8.14 15.47
C ARG A 35 -6.37 7.40 15.38
N PRO A 36 -5.42 7.91 14.57
CA PRO A 36 -4.05 7.43 14.66
C PRO A 36 -3.50 7.65 16.09
N PRO A 37 -2.57 6.80 16.55
CA PRO A 37 -1.82 7.06 17.77
C PRO A 37 -1.06 8.40 17.72
N HIS A 38 -0.77 8.94 18.91
CA HIS A 38 0.04 10.15 19.05
C HIS A 38 1.41 9.98 18.37
N PRO A 39 2.03 11.09 17.93
CA PRO A 39 3.38 11.06 17.37
C PRO A 39 4.37 10.32 18.27
N PRO A 40 5.27 9.50 17.70
CA PRO A 40 6.28 8.81 18.50
C PRO A 40 7.18 9.81 19.22
N GLU A 41 7.59 9.46 20.43
CA GLU A 41 8.57 10.23 21.20
C GLU A 41 9.98 10.08 20.63
N GLN A 42 10.27 8.93 20.01
CA GLN A 42 11.58 8.59 19.45
C GLN A 42 11.54 8.58 17.92
N ILE A 43 12.45 9.35 17.33
CA ILE A 43 12.71 9.39 15.89
C ILE A 43 14.21 9.18 15.70
N VAL A 44 14.59 8.36 14.73
CA VAL A 44 15.99 8.06 14.43
C VAL A 44 16.42 8.69 13.11
N ASP A 45 17.72 8.95 12.98
CA ASP A 45 18.33 9.16 11.67
C ASP A 45 18.39 7.81 10.95
N ALA A 46 17.67 7.69 9.84
CA ALA A 46 17.51 6.43 9.14
C ALA A 46 18.85 5.86 8.66
N GLY A 47 19.75 6.71 8.15
CA GLY A 47 21.06 6.27 7.71
C GLY A 47 21.92 5.74 8.86
N ALA A 48 21.95 6.44 9.99
CA ALA A 48 22.67 5.99 11.18
C ALA A 48 22.09 4.69 11.75
N ALA A 49 20.77 4.58 11.82
CA ALA A 49 20.10 3.37 12.29
C ALA A 49 20.40 2.17 11.38
N VAL A 50 20.43 2.35 10.05
CA VAL A 50 20.79 1.30 9.09
C VAL A 50 22.25 0.85 9.26
N ARG A 51 23.19 1.80 9.42
CA ARG A 51 24.61 1.47 9.67
C ARG A 51 24.77 0.63 10.94
N ASP A 52 24.10 1.03 12.02
CA ASP A 52 24.15 0.30 13.29
C ASP A 52 23.53 -1.10 13.16
N ALA A 53 22.36 -1.20 12.53
CA ALA A 53 21.66 -2.46 12.32
C ALA A 53 22.49 -3.45 11.48
N LEU A 54 23.13 -2.99 10.38
CA LEU A 54 23.98 -3.84 9.54
C LEU A 54 25.26 -4.31 10.26
N ARG A 55 25.73 -3.55 11.25
CA ARG A 55 26.87 -3.90 12.09
C ARG A 55 26.48 -4.86 13.22
N PHE A 56 25.28 -4.72 13.77
CA PHE A 56 24.76 -5.52 14.86
C PHE A 56 23.39 -6.12 14.50
N PRO A 57 23.36 -7.10 13.57
CA PRO A 57 22.09 -7.68 13.13
C PRO A 57 21.40 -8.45 14.27
N LEU A 58 20.07 -8.46 14.25
CA LEU A 58 19.25 -9.24 15.19
C LEU A 58 19.46 -10.74 15.06
N SER A 59 19.83 -11.19 13.85
CA SER A 59 20.06 -12.59 13.51
C SER A 59 21.00 -12.70 12.32
N GLY A 60 21.75 -13.80 12.25
CA GLY A 60 22.75 -14.00 11.20
C GLY A 60 24.05 -13.25 11.48
N GLU A 61 24.95 -13.29 10.50
CA GLU A 61 26.27 -12.65 10.57
C GLU A 61 26.20 -11.17 10.14
N ALA A 62 27.11 -10.36 10.68
CA ALA A 62 27.22 -8.94 10.34
C ALA A 62 27.65 -8.72 8.89
N LEU A 63 27.31 -7.55 8.33
CA LEU A 63 27.60 -7.25 6.93
C LEU A 63 29.09 -7.37 6.59
N ASP A 64 29.99 -6.94 7.47
CA ASP A 64 31.44 -7.02 7.25
C ASP A 64 32.00 -8.45 7.23
N THR A 65 31.25 -9.41 7.79
CA THR A 65 31.61 -10.82 7.83
C THR A 65 31.14 -11.53 6.55
N ILE A 66 29.94 -11.21 6.07
CA ILE A 66 29.34 -11.84 4.88
C ILE A 66 29.68 -11.11 3.57
N ALA A 67 30.07 -9.84 3.62
CA ALA A 67 30.41 -9.07 2.43
C ALA A 67 31.71 -9.60 1.81
N PRO A 68 31.65 -10.11 0.58
CA PRO A 68 32.84 -10.65 -0.07
C PRO A 68 33.76 -9.51 -0.47
N SER A 69 35.02 -9.57 -0.01
CA SER A 69 36.04 -8.63 -0.45
C SER A 69 36.14 -8.65 -1.99
N ARG A 70 35.90 -7.52 -2.66
CA ARG A 70 35.88 -7.37 -4.13
C ARG A 70 34.76 -8.11 -4.89
N GLY A 71 33.75 -8.65 -4.19
CA GLY A 71 32.59 -9.30 -4.83
C GLY A 71 31.56 -8.32 -5.39
N ARG A 72 30.41 -8.85 -5.80
CA ARG A 72 29.24 -8.12 -6.33
C ARG A 72 28.09 -8.20 -5.35
N ALA A 73 27.41 -7.08 -5.13
CA ALA A 73 26.22 -7.03 -4.31
C ALA A 73 25.00 -6.58 -5.12
N THR A 74 23.85 -7.19 -4.85
CA THR A 74 22.56 -6.73 -5.35
C THR A 74 21.72 -6.23 -4.18
N ILE A 75 21.38 -4.93 -4.22
CA ILE A 75 20.49 -4.30 -3.25
C ILE A 75 19.08 -4.32 -3.82
N VAL A 76 18.17 -5.06 -3.19
CA VAL A 76 16.78 -5.17 -3.64
C VAL A 76 15.90 -4.22 -2.85
N VAL A 77 15.17 -3.35 -3.55
CA VAL A 77 14.29 -2.34 -2.96
C VAL A 77 12.93 -2.36 -3.65
N GLU A 78 11.89 -1.90 -2.96
CA GLU A 78 10.56 -1.73 -3.55
C GLU A 78 10.30 -0.28 -3.97
N PRO A 79 9.40 -0.05 -4.94
CA PRO A 79 8.73 1.23 -5.08
C PRO A 79 8.09 1.67 -3.74
N ARG A 80 8.10 2.98 -3.49
CA ARG A 80 7.51 3.59 -2.29
C ARG A 80 5.98 3.66 -2.36
N ALA A 81 5.34 2.49 -2.52
CA ALA A 81 3.90 2.36 -2.72
C ALA A 81 3.10 2.58 -1.43
N LEU A 82 3.66 2.15 -0.29
CA LEU A 82 3.07 2.32 1.04
C LEU A 82 3.92 3.24 1.91
N PRO A 83 3.31 3.92 2.91
CA PRO A 83 1.88 3.98 3.19
C PRO A 83 1.09 4.84 2.16
N VAL A 84 -0.25 4.75 2.19
CA VAL A 84 -1.13 5.61 1.37
C VAL A 84 -1.98 6.50 2.28
N PRO A 85 -1.95 7.83 2.13
CA PRO A 85 -1.12 8.59 1.19
C PRO A 85 0.37 8.63 1.57
N GLY A 86 1.29 8.51 0.60
CA GLY A 86 2.74 8.57 0.86
C GLY A 86 3.26 9.95 1.29
N ALA A 87 4.56 10.07 1.52
CA ALA A 87 5.23 11.30 1.97
C ALA A 87 6.30 11.77 0.98
N GLN A 88 6.54 13.09 0.95
CA GLN A 88 7.61 13.69 0.13
C GLN A 88 8.96 13.67 0.85
N LEU A 89 8.93 13.79 2.18
CA LEU A 89 10.09 13.55 3.04
C LEU A 89 9.95 12.13 3.57
N ASP A 90 10.77 11.22 3.04
CA ASP A 90 10.69 9.78 3.25
C ASP A 90 12.08 9.27 3.62
N PRO A 91 12.24 8.44 4.66
CA PRO A 91 13.55 7.97 5.14
C PRO A 91 14.17 6.84 4.32
N ARG A 92 13.43 6.24 3.37
CA ARG A 92 13.91 5.09 2.58
C ARG A 92 15.09 5.42 1.65
N PRO A 93 15.16 6.60 0.99
CA PRO A 93 16.35 6.99 0.24
C PRO A 93 17.61 7.08 1.09
N GLU A 94 17.52 7.64 2.29
CA GLU A 94 18.65 7.73 3.23
C GLU A 94 19.07 6.34 3.71
N ALA A 95 18.12 5.43 3.95
CA ALA A 95 18.41 4.04 4.27
C ALA A 95 19.13 3.31 3.12
N LEU A 96 18.68 3.50 1.88
CA LEU A 96 19.34 2.92 0.70
C LEU A 96 20.75 3.49 0.51
N ALA A 97 20.93 4.80 0.67
CA ALA A 97 22.24 5.44 0.61
C ALA A 97 23.20 4.88 1.66
N ALA A 98 22.74 4.74 2.92
CA ALA A 98 23.55 4.15 3.98
C ALA A 98 23.96 2.70 3.67
N THR A 99 23.08 1.89 3.08
CA THR A 99 23.42 0.53 2.65
C THR A 99 24.49 0.52 1.55
N VAL A 100 24.39 1.42 0.56
CA VAL A 100 25.40 1.57 -0.51
C VAL A 100 26.78 1.90 0.09
N ASP A 101 26.81 2.84 1.03
CA ASP A 101 28.03 3.28 1.71
C ASP A 101 28.64 2.17 2.57
N GLU A 102 27.81 1.42 3.31
CA GLU A 102 28.28 0.30 4.13
C GLU A 102 28.84 -0.85 3.30
N LEU A 103 28.23 -1.17 2.15
CA LEU A 103 28.78 -2.13 1.21
C LEU A 103 30.14 -1.68 0.67
N ALA A 104 30.27 -0.39 0.33
CA ALA A 104 31.55 0.18 -0.11
C ALA A 104 32.62 0.10 1.00
N ARG A 105 32.24 0.40 2.25
CA ARG A 105 33.12 0.26 3.43
C ARG A 105 33.58 -1.17 3.65
N CYS A 106 32.72 -2.16 3.38
CA CYS A 106 33.04 -3.58 3.46
C CYS A 106 33.79 -4.12 2.22
N GLY A 107 34.18 -3.26 1.27
CA GLY A 107 35.02 -3.66 0.13
C GLY A 107 34.26 -4.04 -1.15
N VAL A 108 32.95 -3.77 -1.21
CA VAL A 108 32.13 -3.87 -2.43
C VAL A 108 31.88 -2.46 -2.97
N PRO A 109 32.76 -1.91 -3.83
CA PRO A 109 32.60 -0.55 -4.36
C PRO A 109 31.29 -0.43 -5.15
N ASP A 110 30.74 0.78 -5.21
CA ASP A 110 29.47 1.09 -5.89
C ASP A 110 29.41 0.59 -7.34
N SER A 111 30.52 0.61 -8.08
CA SER A 111 30.64 0.07 -9.44
C SER A 111 30.38 -1.45 -9.55
N ARG A 112 30.42 -2.19 -8.43
CA ARG A 112 30.05 -3.60 -8.31
C ARG A 112 28.71 -3.82 -7.62
N GLN A 113 27.98 -2.76 -7.31
CA GLN A 113 26.65 -2.83 -6.73
C GLN A 113 25.58 -2.71 -7.81
N THR A 114 24.51 -3.48 -7.66
CA THR A 114 23.30 -3.38 -8.48
C THR A 114 22.11 -3.06 -7.58
N ILE A 115 21.44 -1.93 -7.80
CA ILE A 115 20.15 -1.64 -7.17
C ILE A 115 19.06 -2.24 -8.06
N LEU A 116 18.34 -3.24 -7.56
CA LEU A 116 17.21 -3.86 -8.22
C LEU A 116 15.90 -3.35 -7.60
N VAL A 117 15.10 -2.64 -8.38
CA VAL A 117 13.75 -2.21 -7.98
C VAL A 117 12.75 -3.33 -8.26
N ALA A 118 12.32 -4.01 -7.21
CA ALA A 118 11.31 -5.07 -7.22
C ALA A 118 9.90 -4.47 -7.16
N GLY A 119 9.32 -4.18 -8.33
CA GLY A 119 7.97 -3.62 -8.45
C GLY A 119 6.83 -4.65 -8.58
N GLY A 120 7.17 -5.93 -8.78
CA GLY A 120 6.21 -6.98 -9.07
C GLY A 120 5.24 -6.60 -10.21
N LEU A 121 3.95 -6.69 -9.91
CA LEU A 121 2.86 -6.36 -10.85
C LEU A 121 2.59 -4.84 -10.97
N GLY A 122 3.20 -4.02 -10.11
CA GLY A 122 3.06 -2.56 -10.13
C GLY A 122 3.63 -1.94 -11.40
N GLN A 123 3.26 -0.69 -11.71
CA GLN A 123 3.86 0.01 -12.84
C GLN A 123 5.38 0.15 -12.67
N ARG A 124 6.15 -0.23 -13.69
CA ARG A 124 7.62 -0.09 -13.68
C ARG A 124 8.01 1.38 -13.51
N LEU A 125 8.97 1.64 -12.61
CA LEU A 125 9.40 3.01 -12.30
C LEU A 125 10.05 3.69 -13.52
N GLY A 126 9.63 4.93 -13.79
CA GLY A 126 10.26 5.77 -14.80
C GLY A 126 11.49 6.50 -14.27
N GLN A 127 12.23 7.14 -15.18
CA GLN A 127 13.49 7.84 -14.87
C GLN A 127 13.38 8.82 -13.70
N ARG A 128 12.30 9.60 -13.62
CA ARG A 128 12.06 10.58 -12.55
C ARG A 128 11.84 9.96 -11.17
N GLU A 129 11.42 8.70 -11.11
CA GLU A 129 11.24 7.96 -9.85
C GLU A 129 12.56 7.31 -9.45
N LEU A 130 13.32 6.81 -10.42
CA LEU A 130 14.65 6.22 -10.22
C LEU A 130 15.64 7.26 -9.66
N GLU A 131 15.61 8.50 -10.17
CA GLU A 131 16.40 9.62 -9.65
C GLU A 131 16.11 9.96 -8.19
N ARG A 132 15.00 9.47 -7.64
CA ARG A 132 14.59 9.68 -6.24
C ARG A 132 14.76 8.45 -5.36
N LEU A 133 15.38 7.38 -5.85
CA LEU A 133 15.73 6.21 -5.04
C LEU A 133 16.81 6.55 -4.01
N LEU A 134 17.77 7.37 -4.41
CA LEU A 134 18.84 7.90 -3.56
C LEU A 134 18.63 9.41 -3.34
N PRO A 135 19.16 9.99 -2.27
CA PRO A 135 19.21 11.44 -2.15
C PRO A 135 20.11 12.02 -3.26
N PRO A 136 19.90 13.30 -3.68
CA PRO A 136 20.49 13.82 -4.91
C PRO A 136 22.04 13.78 -5.00
N PRO A 137 22.80 14.06 -3.92
CA PRO A 137 24.26 13.92 -3.93
C PRO A 137 24.71 12.49 -4.23
N GLU A 138 24.14 11.51 -3.55
CA GLU A 138 24.47 10.09 -3.63
C GLU A 138 24.02 9.51 -4.97
N ALA A 139 22.85 9.94 -5.48
CA ALA A 139 22.38 9.58 -6.81
C ALA A 139 23.38 10.02 -7.92
N ARG A 140 24.00 11.19 -7.78
CA ARG A 140 25.05 11.67 -8.71
C ARG A 140 26.38 10.97 -8.52
N ALA A 141 26.67 10.48 -7.32
CA ALA A 141 27.92 9.81 -6.99
C ALA A 141 27.92 8.33 -7.39
N PHE A 142 26.76 7.67 -7.34
CA PHE A 142 26.62 6.24 -7.62
C PHE A 142 27.10 5.86 -9.02
N ARG A 143 27.95 4.83 -9.12
CA ARG A 143 28.51 4.27 -10.36
C ARG A 143 28.04 2.85 -10.68
N GLY A 144 27.18 2.29 -9.83
CA GLY A 144 26.61 0.95 -10.02
C GLY A 144 25.49 0.90 -11.05
N ARG A 145 24.84 -0.25 -11.13
CA ARG A 145 23.70 -0.47 -12.03
C ARG A 145 22.39 -0.23 -11.27
N VAL A 146 21.40 0.36 -11.94
CA VAL A 146 20.02 0.43 -11.46
C VAL A 146 19.15 -0.35 -12.45
N LEU A 147 18.49 -1.40 -11.96
CA LEU A 147 17.60 -2.26 -12.73
C LEU A 147 16.18 -2.13 -12.20
N VAL A 148 15.20 -2.21 -13.09
CA VAL A 148 13.78 -2.27 -12.72
C VAL A 148 13.25 -3.62 -13.14
N HIS A 149 12.73 -4.38 -12.19
CA HIS A 149 12.21 -5.72 -12.43
C HIS A 149 11.10 -5.73 -13.50
N ASP A 150 11.10 -6.77 -14.33
CA ASP A 150 10.02 -7.14 -15.25
C ASP A 150 9.58 -8.55 -14.87
N ALA A 151 8.35 -8.67 -14.40
CA ALA A 151 7.80 -9.93 -13.89
C ALA A 151 7.56 -10.99 -14.99
N ASP A 152 7.66 -10.63 -16.27
CA ASP A 152 7.55 -11.55 -17.41
C ASP A 152 8.81 -11.50 -18.30
N GLU A 153 9.96 -11.15 -17.70
CA GLU A 153 11.25 -11.21 -18.38
C GLU A 153 11.62 -12.68 -18.71
N PRO A 154 11.88 -13.04 -19.97
CA PRO A 154 12.27 -14.40 -20.32
C PRO A 154 13.55 -14.88 -19.62
N ALA A 155 14.43 -13.95 -19.21
CA ALA A 155 15.67 -14.25 -18.50
C ALA A 155 15.51 -14.56 -17.01
N LEU A 156 14.29 -14.55 -16.45
CA LEU A 156 14.08 -14.96 -15.04
C LEU A 156 14.52 -16.41 -14.82
N VAL A 157 15.25 -16.66 -13.73
CA VAL A 157 15.86 -17.96 -13.46
C VAL A 157 15.06 -18.76 -12.43
N PRO A 158 14.90 -20.09 -12.62
CA PRO A 158 14.17 -20.92 -11.66
C PRO A 158 14.94 -21.05 -10.33
N ILE A 159 14.21 -20.90 -9.23
CA ILE A 159 14.72 -21.07 -7.86
C ILE A 159 14.06 -22.23 -7.10
N GLY A 160 12.92 -22.72 -7.59
CA GLY A 160 12.26 -23.91 -7.06
C GLY A 160 10.91 -24.17 -7.73
N ASP A 161 10.36 -25.34 -7.47
CA ASP A 161 9.03 -25.76 -7.90
C ASP A 161 8.16 -25.99 -6.67
N TRP A 162 7.05 -25.26 -6.55
CA TRP A 162 6.12 -25.38 -5.42
C TRP A 162 4.69 -25.42 -5.90
N ASN A 163 3.91 -26.38 -5.39
CA ASN A 163 2.50 -26.57 -5.71
C ASN A 163 2.24 -26.64 -7.23
N GLY A 164 3.12 -27.32 -7.97
CA GLY A 164 2.98 -27.48 -9.42
C GLY A 164 3.35 -26.24 -10.25
N SER A 165 3.94 -25.20 -9.65
CA SER A 165 4.43 -24.03 -10.39
C SER A 165 5.91 -23.78 -10.12
N THR A 166 6.67 -23.62 -11.20
CA THR A 166 8.06 -23.13 -11.14
C THR A 166 8.07 -21.67 -10.76
N VAL A 167 8.77 -21.36 -9.67
CA VAL A 167 9.05 -19.98 -9.27
C VAL A 167 10.38 -19.54 -9.85
N ARG A 168 10.35 -18.38 -10.51
CA ARG A 168 11.52 -17.75 -11.10
C ARG A 168 11.80 -16.41 -10.44
N ILE A 169 13.06 -16.02 -10.38
CA ILE A 169 13.53 -14.77 -9.78
C ILE A 169 14.46 -14.03 -10.73
N HIS A 170 14.66 -12.74 -10.48
CA HIS A 170 15.58 -11.92 -11.27
C HIS A 170 17.04 -12.41 -11.18
N PRO A 171 17.74 -12.60 -12.32
CA PRO A 171 19.10 -13.17 -12.35
C PRO A 171 20.13 -12.36 -11.55
N ALA A 172 19.99 -11.04 -11.48
CA ALA A 172 20.89 -10.19 -10.67
C ALA A 172 20.96 -10.61 -9.18
N MET A 173 19.95 -11.32 -8.66
CA MET A 173 19.96 -11.81 -7.27
C MET A 173 20.72 -13.12 -7.13
N THR A 174 20.72 -13.97 -8.16
CA THR A 174 21.47 -15.24 -8.16
C THR A 174 22.90 -15.09 -8.66
N ASP A 175 23.17 -14.06 -9.46
CA ASP A 175 24.50 -13.77 -9.98
C ASP A 175 25.35 -12.95 -8.99
N ALA A 176 24.74 -12.33 -7.98
CA ALA A 176 25.46 -11.61 -6.95
C ALA A 176 26.15 -12.57 -5.97
N ASP A 177 27.18 -12.08 -5.29
CA ASP A 177 27.82 -12.79 -4.19
C ASP A 177 27.13 -12.48 -2.84
N LEU A 178 26.42 -11.35 -2.78
CA LEU A 178 25.61 -10.90 -1.65
C LEU A 178 24.31 -10.23 -2.13
N VAL A 179 23.19 -10.56 -1.52
CA VAL A 179 21.92 -9.85 -1.69
C VAL A 179 21.57 -9.10 -0.42
N VAL A 180 21.32 -7.80 -0.54
CA VAL A 180 20.85 -6.95 0.56
C VAL A 180 19.43 -6.49 0.27
N VAL A 181 18.45 -6.90 1.07
CA VAL A 181 17.08 -6.38 0.96
C VAL A 181 16.96 -5.11 1.79
N VAL A 182 16.50 -4.00 1.21
CA VAL A 182 16.28 -2.75 1.96
C VAL A 182 14.84 -2.32 1.77
N GLY A 183 14.09 -2.24 2.87
CA GLY A 183 12.68 -1.91 2.84
C GLY A 183 12.16 -1.34 4.15
N ALA A 184 10.84 -1.24 4.23
CA ALA A 184 10.11 -0.82 5.42
C ALA A 184 9.06 -1.88 5.75
N ALA A 185 8.84 -2.12 7.04
CA ALA A 185 7.87 -3.11 7.50
C ALA A 185 6.44 -2.57 7.46
N GLU A 186 5.95 -2.33 6.25
CA GLU A 186 4.61 -1.81 6.02
C GLU A 186 3.56 -2.91 6.16
N THR A 187 3.79 -4.07 5.52
CA THR A 187 2.92 -5.26 5.59
C THR A 187 3.74 -6.55 5.46
N VAL A 188 3.10 -7.69 5.59
CA VAL A 188 3.68 -9.01 5.24
C VAL A 188 3.96 -9.18 3.74
N LEU A 189 3.36 -8.35 2.87
CA LEU A 189 3.61 -8.37 1.42
C LEU A 189 4.61 -7.31 0.94
N HIS A 190 4.91 -6.31 1.77
CA HIS A 190 5.78 -5.18 1.41
C HIS A 190 6.84 -4.99 2.49
N GLY A 191 8.09 -5.22 2.10
CA GLY A 191 9.28 -5.30 2.94
C GLY A 191 9.78 -6.74 3.16
N GLY A 192 11.04 -6.86 3.58
CA GLY A 192 11.66 -8.15 3.92
C GLY A 192 11.49 -9.21 2.81
N PRO A 193 10.97 -10.40 3.12
CA PRO A 193 10.79 -11.45 2.11
C PRO A 193 9.71 -11.10 1.06
N GLY A 194 8.78 -10.17 1.36
CA GLY A 194 7.84 -9.63 0.37
C GLY A 194 8.54 -8.89 -0.77
N THR A 195 9.64 -8.18 -0.47
CA THR A 195 10.50 -7.54 -1.47
C THR A 195 11.16 -8.56 -2.40
N LEU A 196 11.58 -9.71 -1.87
CA LEU A 196 12.13 -10.81 -2.68
C LEU A 196 11.06 -11.42 -3.59
N LEU A 197 9.86 -11.61 -3.05
CA LEU A 197 8.70 -12.11 -3.79
C LEU A 197 8.30 -11.16 -4.93
N ALA A 198 8.38 -9.84 -4.72
CA ALA A 198 8.14 -8.83 -5.74
C ALA A 198 9.18 -8.83 -6.88
N ALA A 199 10.31 -9.53 -6.72
CA ALA A 199 11.32 -9.77 -7.75
C ALA A 199 11.14 -11.13 -8.46
N CYS A 200 10.03 -11.84 -8.21
CA CYS A 200 9.67 -13.08 -8.90
C CYS A 200 8.81 -12.85 -10.14
N ASP A 201 8.52 -13.93 -10.86
CA ASP A 201 7.62 -13.94 -12.00
C ASP A 201 6.18 -13.51 -11.64
N ALA A 202 5.44 -13.01 -12.62
CA ALA A 202 4.12 -12.42 -12.42
C ALA A 202 3.10 -13.40 -11.80
N ALA A 203 3.14 -14.67 -12.19
CA ALA A 203 2.26 -15.69 -11.63
C ALA A 203 2.57 -15.96 -10.15
N THR A 204 3.84 -15.96 -9.77
CA THR A 204 4.26 -16.05 -8.37
C THR A 204 3.78 -14.87 -7.53
N VAL A 205 3.97 -13.63 -8.01
CA VAL A 205 3.49 -12.43 -7.30
C VAL A 205 1.96 -12.45 -7.16
N ARG A 206 1.24 -12.82 -8.22
CA ARG A 206 -0.22 -12.90 -8.23
C ARG A 206 -0.77 -13.91 -7.21
N ARG A 207 -0.09 -15.05 -7.02
CA ARG A 207 -0.49 -16.06 -6.04
C ARG A 207 -0.42 -15.57 -4.59
N ALA A 208 0.47 -14.61 -4.30
CA ALA A 208 0.65 -14.06 -2.96
C ALA A 208 -0.31 -12.91 -2.61
N ALA A 209 -1.07 -12.40 -3.57
CA ALA A 209 -1.89 -11.19 -3.35
C ALA A 209 -3.09 -11.40 -2.41
N GLY A 210 -3.56 -12.65 -2.26
CA GLY A 210 -4.79 -13.03 -1.57
C GLY A 210 -4.74 -13.13 -0.05
N ILE A 211 -3.60 -12.76 0.57
CA ILE A 211 -3.39 -12.96 2.02
C ILE A 211 -4.49 -12.30 2.88
N ASP A 212 -5.00 -12.99 3.89
CA ASP A 212 -6.14 -12.48 4.65
C ASP A 212 -5.82 -11.23 5.48
N SER A 213 -4.76 -11.30 6.30
CA SER A 213 -4.25 -10.18 7.08
C SER A 213 -2.91 -9.70 6.55
N LEU A 214 -2.76 -8.38 6.42
CA LEU A 214 -1.53 -7.74 5.98
C LEU A 214 -0.52 -7.52 7.12
N VAL A 215 -0.89 -7.77 8.37
CA VAL A 215 -0.01 -7.55 9.54
C VAL A 215 0.18 -8.82 10.37
N GLU A 216 -0.52 -9.91 10.06
CA GLU A 216 -0.35 -11.21 10.69
C GLU A 216 0.36 -12.18 9.76
N ALA A 217 1.62 -12.47 10.06
CA ALA A 217 2.43 -13.41 9.30
C ALA A 217 2.10 -14.88 9.61
N SER A 218 1.59 -15.17 10.81
CA SER A 218 1.40 -16.55 11.29
C SER A 218 0.27 -17.26 10.55
N GLY A 219 0.57 -18.43 9.99
CA GLY A 219 -0.43 -19.30 9.35
C GLY A 219 -0.91 -18.85 7.97
N ALA A 220 -0.30 -17.80 7.40
CA ALA A 220 -0.65 -17.29 6.08
C ALA A 220 0.18 -17.98 4.96
N PRO A 221 -0.45 -18.74 4.03
CA PRO A 221 0.26 -19.44 2.96
C PRO A 221 1.10 -18.53 2.05
N GLU A 222 0.70 -17.27 1.88
CA GLU A 222 1.39 -16.29 1.05
C GLU A 222 2.69 -15.80 1.71
N TRP A 223 2.69 -15.65 3.04
CA TRP A 223 3.91 -15.39 3.80
C TRP A 223 4.86 -16.59 3.71
N ASP A 224 4.33 -17.82 3.83
CA ASP A 224 5.12 -19.04 3.64
C ASP A 224 5.77 -19.11 2.25
N LEU A 225 5.09 -18.66 1.20
CA LEU A 225 5.67 -18.57 -0.14
C LEU A 225 6.86 -17.60 -0.17
N ALA A 226 6.73 -16.42 0.44
CA ALA A 226 7.83 -15.46 0.56
C ALA A 226 9.02 -16.05 1.33
N LEU A 227 8.77 -16.78 2.43
CA LEU A 227 9.82 -17.48 3.18
C LEU A 227 10.48 -18.60 2.37
N ARG A 228 9.73 -19.32 1.51
CA ARG A 228 10.30 -20.33 0.61
C ARG A 228 11.22 -19.71 -0.43
N VAL A 229 10.86 -18.55 -0.99
CA VAL A 229 11.70 -17.77 -1.90
C VAL A 229 12.98 -17.33 -1.20
N GLU A 230 12.87 -16.74 -0.01
CA GLU A 230 14.04 -16.34 0.81
C GLU A 230 14.99 -17.51 1.05
N ARG A 231 14.48 -18.65 1.56
CA ARG A 231 15.30 -19.83 1.83
C ARG A 231 15.90 -20.42 0.55
N ALA A 232 15.19 -20.35 -0.57
CA ALA A 232 15.70 -20.84 -1.85
C ALA A 232 16.85 -19.98 -2.37
N LEU A 233 16.76 -18.67 -2.21
CA LEU A 233 17.83 -17.73 -2.54
C LEU A 233 19.03 -17.88 -1.61
N ALA A 234 18.78 -17.98 -0.30
CA ALA A 234 19.82 -18.10 0.73
C ALA A 234 20.66 -19.39 0.63
N ARG A 235 20.17 -20.42 -0.09
CA ARG A 235 20.96 -21.61 -0.42
C ARG A 235 22.00 -21.36 -1.53
N ARG A 236 21.88 -20.26 -2.28
CA ARG A 236 22.73 -19.95 -3.44
C ARG A 236 23.65 -18.76 -3.18
N VAL A 237 23.18 -17.75 -2.45
CA VAL A 237 23.86 -16.47 -2.23
C VAL A 237 23.65 -16.04 -0.78
N ALA A 238 24.62 -15.34 -0.19
CA ALA A 238 24.43 -14.71 1.11
C ALA A 238 23.30 -13.68 1.04
N VAL A 239 22.40 -13.67 2.03
CA VAL A 239 21.27 -12.73 2.07
C VAL A 239 21.18 -12.08 3.44
N ILE A 240 21.10 -10.75 3.44
CA ILE A 240 20.80 -9.95 4.64
C ILE A 240 19.70 -8.95 4.29
N GLY A 241 18.80 -8.67 5.22
CA GLY A 241 17.73 -7.70 5.06
C GLY A 241 17.85 -6.58 6.08
N VAL A 242 17.36 -5.41 5.70
CA VAL A 242 17.19 -4.21 6.51
C VAL A 242 15.74 -3.77 6.40
N SER A 243 15.05 -3.69 7.54
CA SER A 243 13.66 -3.27 7.63
C SER A 243 13.52 -2.07 8.56
N LEU A 244 13.02 -0.97 8.00
CA LEU A 244 12.66 0.23 8.77
C LEU A 244 11.31 0.07 9.46
N VAL A 245 11.19 0.67 10.65
CA VAL A 245 9.90 0.93 11.31
C VAL A 245 9.51 2.36 10.99
N LEU A 246 8.44 2.54 10.23
CA LEU A 246 7.95 3.85 9.82
C LEU A 246 6.74 4.29 10.66
N ASP A 247 6.71 5.58 11.00
CA ASP A 247 5.54 6.24 11.57
C ASP A 247 4.43 6.41 10.51
N LEU A 248 3.28 6.97 10.88
CA LEU A 248 2.27 7.42 9.94
C LEU A 248 2.71 8.72 9.23
N PRO A 249 2.35 8.93 7.95
CA PRO A 249 2.61 10.20 7.26
C PRO A 249 1.92 11.37 7.98
N ARG A 250 2.72 12.34 8.45
CA ARG A 250 2.20 13.52 9.16
C ARG A 250 2.24 14.75 8.28
N LEU A 251 1.17 15.55 8.35
CA LEU A 251 1.09 16.82 7.64
C LEU A 251 2.08 17.84 8.23
N THR A 252 2.68 18.65 7.37
CA THR A 252 3.62 19.71 7.75
C THR A 252 3.03 21.11 7.47
N GLY A 253 3.74 22.16 7.90
CA GLY A 253 3.33 23.55 7.69
C GLY A 253 2.05 23.91 8.46
N PRO A 254 1.06 24.58 7.83
CA PRO A 254 -0.12 25.12 8.53
C PRO A 254 -1.09 24.04 9.06
N PHE A 255 -0.95 22.80 8.60
CA PHE A 255 -1.74 21.64 9.03
C PHE A 255 -0.96 20.69 9.96
N ARG A 256 0.20 21.14 10.48
CA ARG A 256 0.94 20.40 11.50
C ARG A 256 0.02 20.06 12.68
N GLY A 257 0.17 18.85 13.20
CA GLY A 257 -0.62 18.36 14.33
C GLY A 257 -2.02 17.85 13.92
N TYR A 258 -2.41 17.88 12.65
CA TYR A 258 -3.60 17.14 12.21
C TYR A 258 -3.27 15.64 12.10
N PRO A 259 -4.16 14.72 12.54
CA PRO A 259 -5.47 14.95 13.18
C PRO A 259 -5.43 15.04 14.72
N ASP A 260 -4.25 14.99 15.33
CA ASP A 260 -4.05 14.82 16.78
C ASP A 260 -4.49 16.06 17.60
N GLU A 261 -4.16 17.26 17.12
CA GLU A 261 -4.44 18.53 17.78
C GLU A 261 -5.84 19.06 17.42
N ARG A 262 -6.66 19.29 18.45
CA ARG A 262 -8.01 19.87 18.29
C ARG A 262 -7.99 21.21 17.55
N ALA A 263 -7.00 22.08 17.84
CA ALA A 263 -6.85 23.36 17.16
C ALA A 263 -6.63 23.20 15.64
N SER A 264 -5.91 22.16 15.23
CA SER A 264 -5.64 21.85 13.83
C SER A 264 -6.86 21.27 13.12
N LEU A 265 -7.65 20.42 13.79
CA LEU A 265 -8.97 20.01 13.32
C LEU A 265 -9.93 21.21 13.15
N GLU A 266 -10.00 22.09 14.15
CA GLU A 266 -10.84 23.29 14.10
C GLU A 266 -10.38 24.25 12.98
N ARG A 267 -9.07 24.35 12.72
CA ARG A 267 -8.53 25.13 11.60
C ARG A 267 -9.02 24.60 10.26
N VAL A 268 -9.01 23.28 10.04
CA VAL A 268 -9.56 22.66 8.82
C VAL A 268 -11.07 22.90 8.70
N VAL A 269 -11.82 22.74 9.79
CA VAL A 269 -13.28 22.88 9.82
C VAL A 269 -13.74 24.33 9.64
N ARG A 270 -13.02 25.31 10.20
CA ARG A 270 -13.37 26.74 10.14
C ARG A 270 -12.73 27.49 8.97
N SER A 271 -11.74 26.90 8.29
CA SER A 271 -11.02 27.59 7.22
C SER A 271 -11.93 28.03 6.06
N PRO A 272 -11.96 29.31 5.69
CA PRO A 272 -12.68 29.80 4.51
C PRO A 272 -12.07 29.23 3.22
N LEU A 273 -10.78 28.87 3.24
CA LEU A 273 -10.08 28.23 2.14
C LEU A 273 -10.71 26.86 1.78
N ARG A 274 -11.41 26.20 2.71
CA ARG A 274 -12.14 24.97 2.40
C ARG A 274 -13.26 25.21 1.38
N ARG A 275 -13.98 26.33 1.48
CA ARG A 275 -15.04 26.67 0.52
C ARG A 275 -14.43 26.93 -0.86
N ALA A 276 -13.36 27.73 -0.92
CA ALA A 276 -12.62 27.96 -2.16
C ALA A 276 -12.07 26.65 -2.75
N PHE A 277 -11.47 25.79 -1.92
CA PHE A 277 -10.97 24.47 -2.31
C PHE A 277 -12.09 23.57 -2.86
N SER A 278 -13.29 23.61 -2.26
CA SER A 278 -14.42 22.80 -2.71
C SER A 278 -14.94 23.18 -4.10
N LEU A 279 -14.71 24.43 -4.54
CA LEU A 279 -15.07 24.91 -5.87
C LEU A 279 -14.07 24.50 -6.96
N LEU A 280 -12.84 24.13 -6.59
CA LEU A 280 -11.83 23.71 -7.55
C LEU A 280 -12.23 22.42 -8.28
N PRO A 281 -11.87 22.24 -9.57
CA PRO A 281 -12.04 20.97 -10.28
C PRO A 281 -11.32 19.80 -9.58
N ALA A 282 -11.79 18.57 -9.81
CA ALA A 282 -11.28 17.38 -9.11
C ALA A 282 -9.76 17.15 -9.27
N GLY A 283 -9.21 17.43 -10.45
CA GLY A 283 -7.77 17.33 -10.73
C GLY A 283 -6.96 18.40 -9.98
N ALA A 284 -7.44 19.64 -9.95
CA ALA A 284 -6.77 20.72 -9.21
C ALA A 284 -6.79 20.46 -7.69
N ARG A 285 -7.90 19.93 -7.16
CA ARG A 285 -7.96 19.50 -5.75
C ARG A 285 -6.95 18.39 -5.45
N ALA A 286 -6.87 17.38 -6.31
CA ALA A 286 -5.91 16.28 -6.16
C ALA A 286 -4.47 16.78 -6.21
N ASP A 287 -4.14 17.69 -7.14
CA ASP A 287 -2.80 18.30 -7.23
C ASP A 287 -2.44 19.11 -5.98
N VAL A 288 -3.35 19.93 -5.45
CA VAL A 288 -3.15 20.64 -4.18
C VAL A 288 -2.88 19.66 -3.02
N LEU A 289 -3.68 18.59 -2.91
CA LEU A 289 -3.49 17.57 -1.88
C LEU A 289 -2.19 16.79 -2.06
N THR A 290 -1.78 16.50 -3.29
CA THR A 290 -0.50 15.83 -3.61
C THR A 290 0.70 16.72 -3.30
N ARG A 291 0.60 18.04 -3.48
CA ARG A 291 1.65 19.01 -3.13
C ARG A 291 1.73 19.30 -1.65
N GLN A 292 0.67 19.02 -0.89
CA GLN A 292 0.70 19.17 0.56
C GLN A 292 1.83 18.30 1.13
N ALA A 293 2.79 18.97 1.75
CA ALA A 293 3.98 18.33 2.26
C ALA A 293 3.63 17.46 3.47
N ARG A 294 4.00 16.19 3.36
CA ARG A 294 3.90 15.13 4.37
C ARG A 294 5.31 14.66 4.69
N ARG A 295 5.53 14.41 5.96
CA ARG A 295 6.76 13.82 6.46
C ARG A 295 6.47 12.43 7.00
N LEU A 296 7.30 11.48 6.59
CA LEU A 296 7.41 10.15 7.15
C LEU A 296 8.73 10.09 7.91
N THR A 297 8.73 9.43 9.06
CA THR A 297 9.91 9.29 9.92
C THR A 297 10.13 7.84 10.27
N ALA A 298 11.39 7.43 10.38
CA ALA A 298 11.76 6.15 10.93
C ALA A 298 11.89 6.27 12.45
N THR A 299 11.39 5.27 13.18
CA THR A 299 11.57 5.16 14.63
C THR A 299 12.62 4.12 15.01
N ALA A 300 12.89 3.15 14.11
CA ALA A 300 13.94 2.15 14.25
C ALA A 300 14.32 1.56 12.87
N ALA A 301 15.45 0.87 12.83
CA ALA A 301 15.86 0.01 11.73
C ALA A 301 16.41 -1.30 12.32
N TYR A 302 16.07 -2.43 11.70
CA TYR A 302 16.54 -3.75 12.10
C TYR A 302 17.18 -4.44 10.91
N ALA A 303 18.25 -5.20 11.15
CA ALA A 303 18.87 -6.02 10.13
C ALA A 303 19.06 -7.47 10.58
N GLY A 304 19.29 -8.36 9.61
CA GLY A 304 19.55 -9.78 9.83
C GLY A 304 19.00 -10.62 8.69
N ILE A 305 18.55 -11.84 8.97
CA ILE A 305 17.78 -12.61 7.99
C ILE A 305 16.53 -11.79 7.61
N PRO A 306 16.21 -11.58 6.30
CA PRO A 306 15.18 -10.61 5.90
C PRO A 306 13.82 -10.84 6.58
N SER A 307 13.37 -12.08 6.69
CA SER A 307 12.15 -12.47 7.40
C SER A 307 12.18 -12.12 8.89
N GLY A 308 13.29 -12.38 9.58
CA GLY A 308 13.46 -12.08 11.00
C GLY A 308 13.49 -10.59 11.29
N ALA A 309 14.30 -9.83 10.55
CA ALA A 309 14.39 -8.37 10.70
C ALA A 309 13.05 -7.69 10.39
N HIS A 310 12.36 -8.16 9.34
CA HIS A 310 11.04 -7.67 8.97
C HIS A 310 9.95 -8.00 9.97
N ALA A 311 9.94 -9.22 10.52
CA ALA A 311 8.96 -9.60 11.54
C ALA A 311 9.07 -8.72 12.79
N GLU A 312 10.28 -8.48 13.29
CA GLU A 312 10.50 -7.55 14.42
C GLU A 312 10.05 -6.14 14.07
N ALA A 313 10.48 -5.61 12.92
CA ALA A 313 10.09 -4.29 12.46
C ALA A 313 8.56 -4.14 12.31
N LEU A 314 7.88 -5.17 11.79
CA LEU A 314 6.43 -5.18 11.60
C LEU A 314 5.70 -5.18 12.94
N LEU A 315 6.15 -5.97 13.92
CA LEU A 315 5.59 -5.99 15.26
C LEU A 315 5.68 -4.61 15.93
N ARG A 316 6.85 -3.96 15.86
CA ARG A 316 7.04 -2.58 16.35
C ARG A 316 6.20 -1.57 15.59
N GLY A 317 6.07 -1.74 14.28
CA GLY A 317 5.23 -0.89 13.43
C GLY A 317 3.74 -1.02 13.74
N VAL A 318 3.27 -2.22 14.12
CA VAL A 318 1.89 -2.47 14.57
C VAL A 318 1.66 -1.85 15.94
N GLU A 319 2.60 -2.00 16.88
CA GLU A 319 2.52 -1.35 18.19
C GLU A 319 2.50 0.18 18.07
N LEU A 320 3.33 0.73 17.18
CA LEU A 320 3.45 2.17 16.95
C LEU A 320 2.20 2.79 16.30
N ARG A 321 1.61 2.11 15.31
CA ARG A 321 0.56 2.69 14.45
C ARG A 321 -0.84 2.14 14.73
N GLY A 322 -0.94 1.03 15.46
CA GLY A 322 -2.18 0.30 15.71
C GLY A 322 -3.12 1.03 16.66
N THR A 323 -4.42 0.78 16.51
CA THR A 323 -5.45 1.20 17.46
C THR A 323 -6.28 0.00 17.83
N ARG A 324 -6.50 -0.21 19.13
CA ARG A 324 -7.28 -1.33 19.64
C ARG A 324 -8.77 -0.98 19.64
N LEU A 325 -9.56 -1.83 19.00
CA LEU A 325 -11.01 -1.87 19.18
C LEU A 325 -11.33 -2.91 20.26
N ALA A 326 -12.23 -2.57 21.19
CA ALA A 326 -12.65 -3.50 22.24
C ALA A 326 -13.47 -4.65 21.65
N GLU A 327 -14.33 -4.33 20.69
CA GLU A 327 -15.17 -5.24 19.94
C GLU A 327 -15.33 -4.75 18.49
N PRO A 328 -15.64 -5.63 17.53
CA PRO A 328 -15.98 -5.23 16.16
C PRO A 328 -17.21 -4.30 16.13
N VAL A 329 -17.18 -3.29 15.26
CA VAL A 329 -18.27 -2.29 15.17
C VAL A 329 -19.41 -2.75 14.25
N ASP A 330 -20.63 -2.26 14.50
CA ASP A 330 -21.79 -2.47 13.61
C ASP A 330 -21.62 -1.79 12.25
N THR A 331 -21.01 -0.61 12.24
CA THR A 331 -20.83 0.19 11.03
C THR A 331 -19.48 0.87 11.05
N LEU A 332 -18.71 0.71 9.99
CA LEU A 332 -17.41 1.36 9.82
C LEU A 332 -17.44 2.30 8.63
N VAL A 333 -17.15 3.58 8.88
CA VAL A 333 -17.05 4.61 7.84
C VAL A 333 -15.58 4.83 7.49
N VAL A 334 -15.20 4.59 6.23
CA VAL A 334 -13.81 4.71 5.77
C VAL A 334 -13.69 5.83 4.73
N GLY A 335 -12.79 6.78 5.02
CA GLY A 335 -12.42 7.84 4.10
C GLY A 335 -11.43 7.33 3.05
N VAL A 336 -11.76 7.45 1.77
CA VAL A 336 -10.89 6.96 0.68
C VAL A 336 -10.08 8.13 0.10
N PRO A 337 -8.74 8.05 0.06
CA PRO A 337 -7.90 9.11 -0.48
C PRO A 337 -8.00 9.20 -2.01
N TRP A 338 -7.42 10.25 -2.59
CA TRP A 338 -7.44 10.51 -4.04
C TRP A 338 -6.40 9.72 -4.85
N MET A 339 -5.58 8.90 -4.20
CA MET A 339 -4.41 8.22 -4.79
C MET A 339 -4.34 6.75 -4.36
N SER A 340 -3.66 5.92 -5.16
CA SER A 340 -3.45 4.49 -4.91
C SER A 340 -1.97 4.14 -4.72
N PRO A 341 -1.64 2.94 -4.16
CA PRO A 341 -0.26 2.51 -3.96
C PRO A 341 0.47 2.30 -5.29
N HIS A 342 -0.21 1.74 -6.29
CA HIS A 342 0.41 1.31 -7.56
C HIS A 342 0.41 2.39 -8.65
N ALA A 343 -0.45 3.40 -8.54
CA ALA A 343 -0.56 4.49 -9.51
C ALA A 343 -0.86 5.83 -8.81
N PRO A 344 0.08 6.37 -8.00
CA PRO A 344 -0.18 7.53 -7.13
C PRO A 344 -0.51 8.83 -7.88
N ARG A 345 -0.21 8.89 -9.19
CA ARG A 345 -0.51 10.04 -10.06
C ARG A 345 -1.85 9.93 -10.77
N GLU A 346 -2.40 8.72 -10.82
CA GLU A 346 -3.66 8.46 -11.48
C GLU A 346 -4.81 8.67 -10.52
N ARG A 347 -5.97 8.97 -11.09
CA ARG A 347 -7.21 9.03 -10.30
C ARG A 347 -7.62 7.62 -9.92
N VAL A 348 -8.08 7.46 -8.69
CA VAL A 348 -8.64 6.20 -8.21
C VAL A 348 -9.95 5.87 -8.95
N ASN A 349 -9.99 4.68 -9.55
CA ASN A 349 -11.17 4.11 -10.19
C ASN A 349 -11.94 3.20 -9.20
N PRO A 350 -13.14 2.70 -9.52
CA PRO A 350 -13.92 1.86 -8.60
C PRO A 350 -13.21 0.59 -8.11
N VAL A 351 -12.46 -0.11 -8.98
CA VAL A 351 -11.70 -1.32 -8.60
C VAL A 351 -10.59 -0.96 -7.63
N THR A 352 -9.83 0.10 -7.92
CA THR A 352 -8.77 0.58 -7.02
C THR A 352 -9.33 1.14 -5.70
N VAL A 353 -10.54 1.69 -5.68
CA VAL A 353 -11.23 2.10 -4.44
C VAL A 353 -11.56 0.88 -3.59
N ALA A 354 -12.07 -0.21 -4.19
CA ALA A 354 -12.27 -1.47 -3.48
C ALA A 354 -10.95 -2.03 -2.95
N ALA A 355 -9.90 -2.07 -3.79
CA ALA A 355 -8.57 -2.52 -3.39
C ALA A 355 -7.96 -1.70 -2.23
N LEU A 356 -8.10 -0.38 -2.25
CA LEU A 356 -7.62 0.49 -1.17
C LEU A 356 -8.34 0.26 0.16
N THR A 357 -9.63 -0.09 0.10
CA THR A 357 -10.49 -0.17 1.27
C THR A 357 -10.56 -1.61 1.79
N LEU A 358 -11.11 -2.51 0.99
CA LEU A 358 -11.23 -3.94 1.29
C LEU A 358 -9.86 -4.63 1.23
N GLY A 359 -9.09 -4.35 0.17
CA GLY A 359 -7.81 -5.01 -0.11
C GLY A 359 -6.62 -4.47 0.68
N LEU A 360 -6.73 -3.33 1.37
CA LEU A 360 -5.64 -2.74 2.15
C LEU A 360 -6.13 -2.32 3.53
N ALA A 361 -6.98 -1.30 3.64
CA ALA A 361 -7.36 -0.74 4.93
C ALA A 361 -7.98 -1.77 5.90
N LEU A 362 -8.89 -2.62 5.43
CA LEU A 362 -9.53 -3.65 6.26
C LEU A 362 -8.66 -4.91 6.47
N ARG A 363 -7.58 -5.05 5.71
CA ARG A 363 -6.59 -6.12 5.89
C ARG A 363 -5.46 -5.73 6.83
N LEU A 364 -5.28 -4.44 7.12
CA LEU A 364 -4.38 -3.94 8.16
C LEU A 364 -4.98 -4.17 9.55
N ARG A 365 -5.25 -5.43 9.88
CA ARG A 365 -5.90 -5.86 11.13
C ARG A 365 -5.16 -7.01 11.77
N ARG A 366 -5.27 -7.10 13.08
CA ARG A 366 -4.80 -8.22 13.90
C ARG A 366 -5.98 -8.80 14.66
N ASP A 367 -5.98 -10.11 14.87
CA ASP A 367 -6.92 -10.93 15.62
C ASP A 367 -8.32 -11.08 14.97
N ALA A 368 -9.00 -9.98 14.65
CA ALA A 368 -10.39 -10.03 14.16
C ALA A 368 -10.71 -8.94 13.13
N PHE A 369 -11.69 -9.20 12.27
CA PHE A 369 -12.24 -8.19 11.36
C PHE A 369 -12.85 -7.03 12.15
N PRO A 370 -12.59 -5.76 11.79
CA PRO A 370 -13.02 -4.62 12.59
C PRO A 370 -14.53 -4.38 12.55
N VAL A 371 -15.25 -5.04 11.63
CA VAL A 371 -16.71 -4.96 11.49
C VAL A 371 -17.29 -6.31 11.87
N ARG A 372 -18.38 -6.32 12.65
CA ARG A 372 -19.04 -7.59 13.00
C ARG A 372 -19.65 -8.27 11.76
N PRO A 373 -19.95 -9.58 11.83
CA PRO A 373 -20.82 -10.22 10.85
C PRO A 373 -22.14 -9.44 10.69
N ASP A 374 -22.61 -9.28 9.46
CA ASP A 374 -23.78 -8.49 9.08
C ASP A 374 -23.68 -6.98 9.38
N GLY A 375 -22.48 -6.49 9.68
CA GLY A 375 -22.19 -5.07 9.82
C GLY A 375 -22.09 -4.36 8.47
N THR A 376 -22.14 -3.03 8.51
CA THR A 376 -22.12 -2.19 7.30
C THR A 376 -20.79 -1.47 7.14
N LEU A 377 -20.14 -1.65 5.99
CA LEU A 377 -19.01 -0.82 5.58
C LEU A 377 -19.48 0.34 4.70
N VAL A 378 -19.18 1.57 5.11
CA VAL A 378 -19.51 2.79 4.35
C VAL A 378 -18.24 3.40 3.78
N LEU A 379 -18.08 3.30 2.46
CA LEU A 379 -16.95 3.88 1.75
C LEU A 379 -17.24 5.30 1.29
N LEU A 380 -16.48 6.28 1.79
CA LEU A 380 -16.62 7.67 1.36
C LEU A 380 -15.81 7.92 0.10
N HIS A 381 -16.40 7.68 -1.07
CA HIS A 381 -15.80 8.02 -2.35
C HIS A 381 -16.89 8.29 -3.42
N PRO A 382 -16.70 9.23 -4.37
CA PRO A 382 -17.67 9.46 -5.44
C PRO A 382 -17.78 8.33 -6.48
N LEU A 383 -16.93 7.30 -6.40
CA LEU A 383 -16.89 6.12 -7.29
C LEU A 383 -16.97 6.47 -8.78
N THR A 384 -16.33 7.57 -9.17
CA THR A 384 -16.32 8.02 -10.56
C THR A 384 -15.61 6.98 -11.42
N ARG A 385 -16.26 6.52 -12.50
CA ARG A 385 -15.71 5.55 -13.48
C ARG A 385 -14.68 6.23 -14.38
N SER A 386 -13.54 6.54 -13.77
CA SER A 386 -12.47 7.35 -14.33
C SER A 386 -11.26 6.45 -14.61
N PHE A 387 -11.24 5.84 -15.80
CA PHE A 387 -10.09 5.09 -16.30
C PHE A 387 -9.38 5.97 -17.34
N HIS A 388 -8.49 6.85 -16.88
CA HIS A 388 -7.80 7.79 -17.78
C HIS A 388 -6.43 7.25 -18.15
N GLY A 389 -6.10 7.35 -19.44
CA GLY A 389 -4.76 7.03 -19.96
C GLY A 389 -4.46 5.54 -20.05
N ALA A 390 -3.34 5.24 -20.71
CA ALA A 390 -2.86 3.87 -20.88
C ALA A 390 -2.54 3.18 -19.54
N ALA A 391 -2.17 3.95 -18.50
CA ALA A 391 -1.81 3.42 -17.20
C ALA A 391 -2.94 2.67 -16.48
N GLN A 392 -4.19 3.05 -16.79
CA GLN A 392 -5.41 2.49 -16.20
C GLN A 392 -6.07 1.42 -17.09
N ALA A 393 -5.50 1.12 -18.26
CA ALA A 393 -6.09 0.17 -19.21
C ALA A 393 -6.30 -1.23 -18.61
N PRO A 394 -5.36 -1.80 -17.82
CA PRO A 394 -5.60 -3.06 -17.12
C PRO A 394 -6.82 -3.02 -16.19
N TYR A 395 -6.97 -1.96 -15.39
CA TYR A 395 -8.12 -1.80 -14.49
C TYR A 395 -9.42 -1.60 -15.27
N ALA A 396 -9.39 -0.94 -16.42
CA ALA A 396 -10.55 -0.80 -17.29
C ALA A 396 -10.99 -2.16 -17.83
N ALA A 397 -10.05 -2.97 -18.32
CA ALA A 397 -10.32 -4.32 -18.83
C ALA A 397 -10.93 -5.22 -17.74
N MET A 398 -10.33 -5.25 -16.54
CA MET A 398 -10.88 -6.00 -15.40
C MET A 398 -12.27 -5.48 -14.98
N PHE A 399 -12.49 -4.17 -14.96
CA PHE A 399 -13.80 -3.60 -14.65
C PHE A 399 -14.86 -4.00 -15.69
N HIS A 400 -14.49 -4.13 -16.96
CA HIS A 400 -15.37 -4.66 -17.99
C HIS A 400 -15.67 -6.15 -17.79
N ALA A 401 -14.66 -6.96 -17.44
CA ALA A 401 -14.83 -8.37 -17.10
C ALA A 401 -15.82 -8.54 -15.94
N LEU A 402 -15.61 -7.85 -14.81
CA LEU A 402 -16.51 -7.88 -13.65
C LEU A 402 -17.97 -7.53 -13.95
N ARG A 403 -18.23 -6.72 -15.00
CA ARG A 403 -19.60 -6.36 -15.41
C ARG A 403 -20.25 -7.38 -16.34
N GLY A 404 -19.43 -8.12 -17.08
CA GLY A 404 -19.87 -9.16 -18.01
C GLY A 404 -20.00 -10.52 -17.34
N SER A 405 -19.16 -10.78 -16.33
CA SER A 405 -19.09 -12.06 -15.65
C SER A 405 -20.33 -12.35 -14.80
N ARG A 406 -20.80 -13.59 -14.84
CA ARG A 406 -21.92 -14.12 -14.05
C ARG A 406 -21.51 -15.17 -13.02
N ASP A 407 -20.27 -15.66 -13.10
CA ASP A 407 -19.68 -16.60 -12.15
C ASP A 407 -18.16 -16.43 -12.01
N GLU A 408 -17.56 -17.14 -11.05
CA GLU A 408 -16.12 -17.11 -10.79
C GLU A 408 -15.28 -17.69 -11.93
N GLY A 409 -15.83 -18.61 -12.72
CA GLY A 409 -15.11 -19.26 -13.82
C GLY A 409 -14.80 -18.28 -14.95
N GLU A 410 -15.76 -17.43 -15.30
CA GLU A 410 -15.57 -16.38 -16.32
C GLU A 410 -14.49 -15.38 -15.91
N LEU A 411 -14.36 -15.05 -14.63
CA LEU A 411 -13.28 -14.19 -14.13
C LEU A 411 -11.90 -14.86 -14.21
N VAL A 412 -11.82 -16.18 -13.97
CA VAL A 412 -10.57 -16.94 -14.12
C VAL A 412 -10.12 -16.96 -15.59
N GLU A 413 -11.05 -17.14 -16.54
CA GLU A 413 -10.71 -17.05 -17.97
C GLU A 413 -10.28 -15.63 -18.37
N ALA A 414 -10.96 -14.60 -17.85
CA ALA A 414 -10.58 -13.21 -18.07
C ALA A 414 -9.18 -12.89 -17.53
N GLU A 415 -8.82 -13.45 -16.36
CA GLU A 415 -7.48 -13.33 -15.78
C GLU A 415 -6.41 -13.98 -16.66
N ARG A 416 -6.67 -15.20 -17.17
CA ARG A 416 -5.75 -15.88 -18.10
C ARG A 416 -5.58 -15.09 -19.40
N ALA A 417 -6.68 -14.56 -19.96
CA ALA A 417 -6.64 -13.73 -21.14
C ALA A 417 -5.85 -12.44 -20.91
N ALA A 418 -5.97 -11.83 -19.72
CA ALA A 418 -5.19 -10.66 -19.35
C ALA A 418 -3.69 -10.97 -19.24
N HIS A 419 -3.30 -12.12 -18.68
CA HIS A 419 -1.88 -12.52 -18.66
C HIS A 419 -1.33 -12.72 -20.08
N ALA A 420 -2.16 -13.21 -21.01
CA ALA A 420 -1.76 -13.39 -22.41
C ALA A 420 -1.82 -12.11 -23.27
N ASP A 421 -2.23 -10.96 -22.71
CA ASP A 421 -2.35 -9.71 -23.46
C ASP A 421 -0.98 -9.10 -23.79
N GLU A 422 -0.48 -9.40 -24.99
CA GLU A 422 0.81 -8.90 -25.48
C GLU A 422 0.90 -7.36 -25.49
N ALA A 423 -0.20 -6.65 -25.80
CA ALA A 423 -0.22 -5.20 -25.83
C ALA A 423 -0.14 -4.62 -24.42
N GLY A 424 -0.88 -5.22 -23.48
CA GLY A 424 -0.82 -4.91 -22.04
C GLY A 424 0.58 -5.16 -21.47
N LEU A 425 1.18 -6.31 -21.78
CA LEU A 425 2.54 -6.66 -21.38
C LEU A 425 3.56 -5.67 -21.96
N ALA A 426 3.45 -5.32 -23.24
CA ALA A 426 4.33 -4.32 -23.85
C ALA A 426 4.19 -2.93 -23.21
N ALA A 427 2.98 -2.55 -22.78
CA ALA A 427 2.75 -1.31 -22.04
C ALA A 427 3.35 -1.35 -20.62
N TYR A 428 3.24 -2.48 -19.92
CA TYR A 428 3.89 -2.73 -18.63
C TYR A 428 5.41 -2.65 -18.73
N ARG A 429 6.00 -3.38 -19.69
CA ARG A 429 7.44 -3.35 -19.97
C ARG A 429 7.94 -1.95 -20.31
N ALA A 430 7.15 -1.14 -21.01
CA ALA A 430 7.51 0.25 -21.28
C ALA A 430 7.28 1.22 -20.10
N GLY A 431 6.82 0.73 -18.95
CA GLY A 431 6.49 1.57 -17.78
C GLY A 431 5.30 2.50 -18.01
N ARG A 432 4.46 2.23 -19.03
CA ARG A 432 3.26 3.02 -19.35
C ARG A 432 2.03 2.56 -18.59
N ALA A 433 2.02 1.33 -18.10
CA ALA A 433 0.93 0.74 -17.32
C ALA A 433 1.45 -0.23 -16.25
N CYS A 434 0.57 -0.62 -15.34
CA CYS A 434 0.80 -1.77 -14.48
C CYS A 434 0.69 -3.09 -15.26
N HIS A 435 1.13 -4.18 -14.65
CA HIS A 435 0.97 -5.51 -15.23
C HIS A 435 -0.52 -5.86 -15.39
N PRO A 436 -0.95 -6.53 -16.48
CA PRO A 436 -2.34 -6.95 -16.68
C PRO A 436 -2.97 -7.76 -15.53
N LEU A 437 -2.14 -8.49 -14.77
CA LEU A 437 -2.58 -9.24 -13.57
C LEU A 437 -2.75 -8.39 -12.30
N LEU A 438 -2.25 -7.15 -12.25
CA LEU A 438 -2.35 -6.33 -11.03
C LEU A 438 -3.81 -6.12 -10.58
N PRO A 439 -4.77 -5.75 -11.46
CA PRO A 439 -6.17 -5.60 -11.05
C PRO A 439 -6.79 -6.89 -10.48
N TYR A 440 -6.37 -8.06 -10.97
CA TYR A 440 -6.83 -9.36 -10.46
C TYR A 440 -6.18 -9.69 -9.12
N ALA A 441 -4.92 -9.34 -8.92
CA ALA A 441 -4.24 -9.43 -7.62
C ALA A 441 -4.92 -8.55 -6.56
N ASP A 442 -5.20 -7.29 -6.91
CA ASP A 442 -5.95 -6.34 -6.07
C ASP A 442 -7.34 -6.87 -5.73
N TRP A 443 -8.06 -7.41 -6.72
CA TRP A 443 -9.39 -7.97 -6.53
C TRP A 443 -9.37 -9.22 -5.65
N ALA A 444 -8.41 -10.13 -5.84
CA ALA A 444 -8.22 -11.28 -4.99
C ALA A 444 -8.00 -10.88 -3.51
N GLY A 445 -7.28 -9.78 -3.29
CA GLY A 445 -7.11 -9.20 -1.96
C GLY A 445 -8.39 -8.66 -1.32
N CYS A 446 -9.47 -8.42 -2.08
CA CYS A 446 -10.75 -7.97 -1.52
C CYS A 446 -11.60 -9.13 -0.95
N ARG A 447 -11.39 -10.36 -1.42
CA ARG A 447 -12.21 -11.55 -1.09
C ARG A 447 -12.34 -11.89 0.39
N PRO A 448 -11.34 -11.67 1.27
CA PRO A 448 -11.52 -12.01 2.68
C PRO A 448 -12.58 -11.17 3.39
N SER A 449 -12.88 -9.97 2.87
CA SER A 449 -14.03 -9.19 3.33
C SER A 449 -15.38 -9.75 2.85
N GLU A 450 -15.41 -10.44 1.70
CA GLU A 450 -16.62 -11.05 1.12
C GLU A 450 -17.05 -12.36 1.81
N ARG A 451 -16.12 -13.06 2.47
CA ARG A 451 -16.41 -14.28 3.26
C ARG A 451 -17.06 -14.00 4.62
N SER A 452 -17.10 -12.74 5.03
CA SER A 452 -18.09 -12.29 6.01
C SER A 452 -19.38 -12.15 5.21
N ASP A 453 -20.42 -12.95 5.49
CA ASP A 453 -21.68 -13.13 4.72
C ASP A 453 -22.50 -11.83 4.39
N SER A 454 -21.90 -10.65 4.52
CA SER A 454 -22.51 -9.32 4.42
C SER A 454 -21.77 -8.31 3.54
N CYS A 455 -20.60 -8.63 2.98
CA CYS A 455 -19.96 -7.80 1.95
C CYS A 455 -20.18 -8.40 0.55
N LEU A 456 -21.44 -8.50 0.14
CA LEU A 456 -21.76 -8.65 -1.28
C LEU A 456 -21.55 -7.30 -1.99
N PRO A 457 -20.78 -7.21 -3.08
CA PRO A 457 -21.00 -6.18 -4.08
C PRO A 457 -22.31 -6.50 -4.82
N ALA A 458 -23.44 -6.31 -4.14
CA ALA A 458 -24.80 -6.23 -4.67
C ALA A 458 -25.08 -6.97 -6.00
N GLU A 459 -24.88 -8.29 -6.05
CA GLU A 459 -25.28 -9.12 -7.20
C GLU A 459 -26.80 -9.31 -7.32
N SER A 460 -27.59 -8.70 -6.43
CA SER A 460 -29.06 -8.66 -6.51
C SER A 460 -29.65 -7.26 -6.68
N ALA A 461 -28.83 -6.21 -6.85
CA ALA A 461 -29.32 -4.83 -7.00
C ALA A 461 -29.27 -4.30 -8.46
N ALA A 462 -29.17 -5.19 -9.46
CA ALA A 462 -29.30 -4.79 -10.86
C ALA A 462 -30.75 -4.38 -11.26
N ARG A 463 -31.72 -4.38 -10.33
CA ARG A 463 -33.11 -3.98 -10.61
C ARG A 463 -33.73 -2.93 -9.70
N SER A 464 -33.04 -2.38 -8.70
CA SER A 464 -33.60 -1.29 -7.88
C SER A 464 -32.82 0.00 -8.07
N ARG A 465 -33.58 1.07 -8.33
CA ARG A 465 -33.13 2.43 -8.62
C ARG A 465 -32.03 2.87 -7.66
N TRP A 466 -30.87 3.22 -8.20
CA TRP A 466 -29.87 4.06 -7.55
C TRP A 466 -30.54 5.34 -7.04
N ARG A 467 -30.90 5.41 -5.76
CA ARG A 467 -31.29 6.68 -5.13
C ARG A 467 -30.02 7.35 -4.66
N THR A 468 -29.48 8.23 -5.50
CA THR A 468 -28.69 9.36 -5.02
C THR A 468 -29.54 10.14 -4.03
N ALA A 469 -29.10 10.27 -2.78
CA ALA A 469 -29.66 11.24 -1.86
C ALA A 469 -29.27 12.65 -2.34
N SER A 470 -29.99 13.17 -3.33
CA SER A 470 -29.99 14.59 -3.67
C SER A 470 -30.92 15.32 -2.70
N ARG A 471 -30.44 16.48 -2.28
CA ARG A 471 -31.00 17.33 -1.25
C ARG A 471 -32.24 18.07 -1.76
N GLU A 472 -33.43 17.52 -1.58
CA GLU A 472 -34.69 18.26 -1.65
C GLU A 472 -35.83 17.42 -1.08
N ASP A 473 -36.27 17.77 0.13
CA ASP A 473 -37.63 17.52 0.60
C ASP A 473 -37.94 18.62 1.61
N ARG A 474 -38.73 19.62 1.17
CA ARG A 474 -39.50 20.50 2.07
C ARG A 474 -40.86 19.83 2.30
N PRO A 475 -41.43 19.86 3.51
CA PRO A 475 -42.73 19.29 3.75
C PRO A 475 -43.81 20.31 3.35
N GLU A 476 -44.70 19.93 2.45
CA GLU A 476 -46.00 20.59 2.34
C GLU A 476 -47.10 19.68 2.89
N SER A 477 -47.78 20.26 3.86
CA SER A 477 -48.92 19.79 4.63
C SER A 477 -50.17 19.58 3.78
N GLY A 478 -50.86 18.46 4.03
CA GLY A 478 -52.28 18.45 4.41
C GLY A 478 -53.34 18.92 3.40
N SER A 479 -54.17 17.96 3.01
CA SER A 479 -55.65 17.99 3.08
C SER A 479 -56.37 17.48 1.81
N CYS A 480 -56.98 16.30 1.98
CA CYS A 480 -58.40 16.01 1.77
C CYS A 480 -59.19 16.83 0.73
N TRP A 481 -59.78 16.14 -0.26
CA TRP A 481 -61.23 16.02 -0.55
C TRP A 481 -61.50 15.65 -2.03
N ARG A 482 -62.29 14.56 -2.23
CA ARG A 482 -63.33 14.25 -3.28
C ARG A 482 -63.08 14.65 -4.75
N ARG A 483 -63.54 13.98 -5.82
CA ARG A 483 -64.43 12.84 -6.13
C ARG A 483 -64.16 12.49 -7.63
N PRO A 484 -64.66 11.37 -8.18
CA PRO A 484 -64.35 10.91 -9.54
C PRO A 484 -65.37 11.42 -10.58
N MET A 485 -64.95 11.56 -11.84
CA MET A 485 -65.85 11.49 -12.98
C MET A 485 -65.15 10.98 -14.25
N ARG A 486 -65.86 10.06 -14.90
CA ARG A 486 -65.57 9.36 -16.16
C ARG A 486 -65.43 10.33 -17.34
N ARG A 487 -64.64 9.94 -18.34
CA ARG A 487 -65.17 9.52 -19.64
C ARG A 487 -64.38 8.31 -20.13
#